data_AF-A0A7C1BPT4-F1
#
_entry.id   AF-A0A7C1BPT4-F1
#
_cell.length_a   1.000
_cell.length_b   1.000
_cell.length_c   1.000
_cell.angle_alpha   90.00
_cell.angle_beta   90.00
_cell.angle_gamma   90.00
#
_symmetry.space_group_name_H-M   'P 1'
#
loop_
_entity.id
_entity.type
_entity.pdbx_description
1 polymer ?
#
loop_
_entity_poly.entity_id
_entity_poly.type
_entity_poly.pdbx_seq_one_letter_code
_entity_poly.pdbx_strand_id
1 'polypeptide(L)' 'SEGGLGVSPEDLFIKESYFDPGPMWKRIRPAPMGRATLIRKRTSHLSVVVAEFEGKAKKKR' A
#
# COMPACT_ATOMS: atom_id res chain seq x y z
N SER A 1 -19.48 12.40 8.32
CA SER A 1 -18.57 13.36 7.67
C SER A 1 -17.27 12.63 7.37
N GLU A 2 -17.23 11.87 6.29
CA GLU A 2 -16.00 11.16 5.91
C GLU A 2 -15.09 12.16 5.22
N GLY A 3 -14.03 12.54 5.93
CA GLY A 3 -13.14 13.62 5.55
C GLY A 3 -12.34 13.28 4.29
N GLY A 4 -12.57 14.06 3.26
CA GLY A 4 -11.83 14.05 1.99
C GLY A 4 -12.48 15.03 1.04
N LEU A 5 -11.68 15.57 0.10
CA LEU A 5 -12.09 16.46 -0.98
C LEU A 5 -13.46 16.02 -1.52
N GLY A 6 -14.38 16.96 -1.82
CA GLY A 6 -15.77 16.67 -2.20
C GLY A 6 -15.92 15.97 -3.56
N VAL A 7 -15.32 14.80 -3.70
CA VAL A 7 -15.24 13.98 -4.90
C VAL A 7 -16.09 12.73 -4.72
N SER A 8 -16.81 12.36 -5.79
CA SER A 8 -17.60 11.14 -5.82
C SER A 8 -16.69 9.91 -5.96
N PRO A 9 -16.85 8.86 -5.13
CA PRO A 9 -16.05 7.64 -5.24
C PRO A 9 -16.16 6.94 -6.60
N GLU A 10 -17.28 7.10 -7.32
CA GLU A 10 -17.49 6.45 -8.62
C GLU A 10 -16.68 7.07 -9.77
N ASP A 11 -16.05 8.23 -9.52
CA ASP A 11 -15.29 9.00 -10.50
C ASP A 11 -13.78 8.92 -10.27
N LEU A 12 -13.34 8.20 -9.23
CA LEU A 12 -11.93 7.96 -8.92
C LEU A 12 -11.41 6.68 -9.59
N PHE A 13 -10.16 6.73 -10.05
CA PHE A 13 -9.42 5.56 -10.51
C PHE A 13 -8.01 5.52 -9.91
N ILE A 14 -7.41 4.32 -9.88
CA ILE A 14 -6.02 4.15 -9.42
C ILE A 14 -5.09 4.59 -10.55
N LYS A 15 -4.34 5.66 -10.31
CA LYS A 15 -3.32 6.16 -11.23
C LYS A 15 -2.03 5.34 -11.11
N GLU A 16 -1.54 5.20 -9.89
CA GLU A 16 -0.29 4.51 -9.59
C GLU A 16 -0.42 3.74 -8.28
N SER A 17 0.19 2.57 -8.21
CA SER A 17 0.31 1.79 -6.97
C SER A 17 1.70 1.20 -6.88
N TYR A 18 2.41 1.47 -5.78
CA TYR A 18 3.75 0.96 -5.56
C TYR A 18 3.92 0.38 -4.15
N PHE A 19 4.82 -0.61 -4.06
CA PHE A 19 5.17 -1.31 -2.84
C PHE A 19 6.64 -1.09 -2.53
N ASP A 20 6.91 -0.34 -1.48
CA ASP A 20 8.26 -0.06 -1.02
C ASP A 20 8.65 -0.97 0.14
N PRO A 21 9.93 -1.36 0.24
CA PRO A 21 10.41 -2.13 1.38
C PRO A 21 10.31 -1.30 2.67
N GLY A 22 9.64 -1.85 3.67
CA GLY A 22 9.59 -1.29 5.02
C GLY A 22 10.73 -1.83 5.90
N PRO A 23 10.79 -1.40 7.17
CA PRO A 23 11.79 -1.88 8.11
C PRO A 23 11.70 -3.39 8.31
N MET A 24 12.85 -4.04 8.37
CA MET A 24 12.92 -5.49 8.49
C MET A 24 13.32 -5.90 9.91
N TRP A 25 12.49 -6.71 10.57
CA TRP A 25 12.83 -7.21 11.89
C TRP A 25 13.65 -8.49 11.80
N LYS A 26 14.73 -8.54 12.57
CA LYS A 26 15.60 -9.71 12.70
C LYS A 26 15.16 -10.56 13.90
N ARG A 27 15.05 -11.87 13.70
CA ARG A 27 14.83 -12.88 14.76
C ARG A 27 15.78 -14.04 14.55
N ILE A 28 16.22 -14.67 15.62
CA ILE A 28 17.09 -15.84 15.57
C ILE A 28 16.23 -17.09 15.60
N ARG A 29 16.54 -18.06 14.74
CA ARG A 29 16.00 -19.42 14.78
C ARG A 29 17.12 -20.40 15.12
N PRO A 30 16.97 -21.25 16.16
CA PRO A 30 17.94 -22.28 16.48
C PRO A 30 18.06 -23.27 15.32
N ALA A 31 19.28 -23.73 15.06
CA ALA A 31 19.62 -24.70 14.02
C ALA A 31 20.60 -25.76 14.57
N PRO A 32 20.72 -26.94 13.92
CA PRO A 32 21.59 -28.01 14.39
C PRO A 32 23.05 -27.59 14.56
N MET A 33 23.80 -28.33 15.41
CA MET A 33 25.22 -28.08 15.70
C MET A 33 25.50 -26.70 16.33
N GLY A 34 24.60 -26.23 17.22
CA GLY A 34 24.77 -24.95 17.92
C GLY A 34 24.68 -23.71 17.02
N ARG A 35 24.10 -23.84 15.82
CA ARG A 35 24.02 -22.76 14.84
C ARG A 35 22.79 -21.90 15.07
N ALA A 36 22.89 -20.64 14.66
CA ALA A 36 21.79 -19.68 14.69
C ALA A 36 21.56 -19.14 13.28
N THR A 37 20.32 -19.25 12.79
CA THR A 37 19.94 -18.67 11.48
C THR A 37 19.05 -17.44 11.68
N LEU A 38 19.13 -16.48 10.76
CA LEU A 38 18.34 -15.24 10.81
C LEU A 38 17.02 -15.41 10.07
N ILE A 39 15.90 -15.26 10.78
CA ILE A 39 14.59 -14.99 10.19
C ILE A 39 14.46 -13.47 10.01
N ARG A 40 14.12 -13.05 8.80
CA ARG A 40 13.79 -11.67 8.44
C ARG A 40 12.27 -11.55 8.31
N LYS A 41 11.63 -10.84 9.25
CA LYS A 41 10.22 -10.46 9.11
C LYS A 41 10.17 -9.15 8.31
N ARG A 42 9.76 -9.25 7.05
CA ARG A 42 9.71 -8.13 6.10
C ARG A 42 8.38 -7.41 6.27
N THR A 43 8.39 -6.09 6.34
CA THR A 43 7.20 -5.25 6.16
C THR A 43 7.35 -4.46 4.86
N SER A 44 6.25 -3.87 4.40
CA SER A 44 6.21 -3.03 3.21
C SER A 44 5.34 -1.81 3.44
N HIS A 45 5.67 -0.71 2.77
CA HIS A 45 4.81 0.45 2.66
C HIS A 45 4.06 0.36 1.33
N LEU A 46 2.73 0.43 1.39
CA LEU A 46 1.87 0.47 0.22
C LEU A 46 1.44 1.92 -0.01
N SER A 47 1.74 2.43 -1.19
CA SER A 47 1.30 3.75 -1.62
C SER A 47 0.37 3.61 -2.81
N VAL A 48 -0.80 4.22 -2.71
CA VAL A 48 -1.82 4.23 -3.77
C VAL A 48 -2.13 5.68 -4.09
N VAL A 49 -1.98 6.04 -5.36
CA VAL A 49 -2.30 7.35 -5.89
C VAL A 49 -3.58 7.21 -6.71
N VAL A 50 -4.60 7.98 -6.34
CA VAL A 50 -5.88 8.03 -7.05
C VAL A 50 -6.02 9.34 -7.81
N ALA A 51 -6.72 9.29 -8.94
CA ALA A 51 -7.00 10.45 -9.78
C ALA A 51 -8.47 10.43 -10.24
N GLU A 52 -9.00 11.59 -10.61
CA GLU A 52 -10.34 11.74 -11.16
C GLU A 52 -10.35 11.49 -12.67
N PHE A 53 -11.40 10.81 -13.14
CA PHE A 53 -11.57 10.55 -14.55
C PHE A 53 -12.21 11.76 -15.27
N GLU A 54 -11.43 12.54 -16.01
CA GLU A 54 -11.93 13.71 -16.77
C GLU A 54 -12.92 13.35 -17.91
N GLY A 55 -12.99 12.07 -18.30
CA GLY A 55 -13.75 11.60 -19.47
C GLY A 55 -15.24 11.35 -19.28
N LYS A 56 -15.81 11.56 -18.08
CA LYS A 56 -17.27 11.50 -17.91
C LYS A 56 -17.85 12.90 -18.08
N ALA A 57 -18.56 13.11 -19.19
CA ALA A 57 -19.45 14.25 -19.37
C ALA A 57 -20.29 14.43 -18.09
N LYS A 58 -20.18 15.60 -17.45
CA LYS A 58 -20.91 15.95 -16.21
C LYS A 58 -22.32 15.41 -16.29
N LYS A 59 -22.63 14.37 -15.50
CA LYS A 59 -23.97 13.84 -15.42
C LYS A 59 -24.79 14.87 -14.64
N LYS A 60 -25.38 15.83 -15.36
CA LYS A 60 -26.36 16.76 -14.81
C LYS A 60 -27.46 15.94 -14.15
N ARG A 61 -27.59 16.07 -12.83
CA ARG A 61 -28.85 15.90 -12.11
C ARG A 61 -29.17 17.23 -11.49
#